data_AF-A0A7Y8BK17-F1
#
_entry.id   AF-A0A7Y8BK17-F1
#
_cell.length_a   1.000
_cell.length_b   1.000
_cell.length_c   1.000
_cell.angle_alpha   90.00
_cell.angle_beta   90.00
_cell.angle_gamma   90.00
#
_symmetry.space_group_name_H-M   'P 1'
#
loop_
_entity.id
_entity.type
_entity.pdbx_description
1 polymer ?
#
loop_
_entity_poly.entity_id
_entity_poly.type
_entity_poly.pdbx_seq_one_letter_code
_entity_poly.pdbx_strand_id
1 'polypeptide(L)'
;MTSRNKSSARRITVQIATASGDTIEAWVYLPEGSGPHPAVVMAHGIGAIKAGGLAPFAERFSEEGFVAIAFDYRNFGGSGGQPREVLSVPRQLADYSSVIGWAVEQAYIDPRQIIVWGTSFAGMHVLELAVSDTRLAGAIAQAPLTDGLAAAMMAPPKNGIRLFGLALLDLLGSLFGRQPIYIPGHGKPGELSIGCCR
;
A
#
# COMPACT_ATOMS: atom_id res chain seq x y z
N MET A 1 -31.94 -14.58 16.10
CA MET A 1 -30.67 -14.14 15.48
C MET A 1 -30.26 -15.19 14.46
N THR A 2 -30.63 -15.01 13.20
CA THR A 2 -30.27 -15.93 12.12
C THR A 2 -28.81 -15.72 11.75
N SER A 3 -28.00 -16.77 11.95
CA SER A 3 -26.65 -16.88 11.41
C SER A 3 -26.74 -16.71 9.89
N ARG A 4 -26.35 -15.54 9.37
CA ARG A 4 -26.08 -15.40 7.93
C ARG A 4 -24.85 -16.24 7.67
N ASN A 5 -25.02 -17.29 6.89
CA ASN A 5 -23.91 -18.03 6.30
C ASN A 5 -23.12 -17.02 5.45
N LYS A 6 -22.01 -16.50 5.97
CA LYS A 6 -21.17 -15.55 5.23
C LYS A 6 -20.53 -16.32 4.07
N SER A 7 -21.11 -16.18 2.89
CA SER A 7 -20.43 -16.48 1.62
C SER A 7 -19.12 -15.70 1.65
N SER A 8 -17.97 -16.37 1.70
CA SER A 8 -16.67 -15.68 1.64
C SER A 8 -16.59 -14.96 0.29
N ALA A 9 -16.34 -13.65 0.30
CA ALA A 9 -16.24 -12.86 -0.92
C ALA A 9 -15.31 -13.54 -1.96
N ARG A 10 -15.73 -13.56 -3.23
CA ARG A 10 -14.93 -14.18 -4.30
C ARG A 10 -13.65 -13.36 -4.50
N ARG A 11 -12.51 -13.92 -4.08
CA ARG A 11 -11.19 -13.30 -4.23
C ARG A 11 -10.39 -13.97 -5.34
N ILE A 12 -9.80 -13.18 -6.23
CA ILE A 12 -8.78 -13.60 -7.20
C ILE A 12 -7.46 -12.86 -6.95
N THR A 13 -6.35 -13.44 -7.40
CA THR A 13 -5.04 -12.78 -7.38
C THR A 13 -4.66 -12.40 -8.80
N VAL A 14 -4.20 -11.17 -9.01
CA VAL A 14 -3.78 -10.65 -10.32
C VAL A 14 -2.38 -10.04 -10.23
N GLN A 15 -1.68 -10.04 -11.36
CA GLN A 15 -0.38 -9.40 -11.53
C GLN A 15 -0.55 -8.23 -12.51
N ILE A 16 -0.23 -7.02 -12.06
CA ILE A 16 -0.44 -5.77 -12.79
C ILE A 16 0.94 -5.23 -13.20
N ALA A 17 1.16 -5.01 -14.50
CA ALA A 17 2.42 -4.45 -14.98
C ALA A 17 2.52 -2.96 -14.63
N THR A 18 3.69 -2.54 -14.16
CA THR A 18 4.03 -1.13 -13.98
C THR A 18 4.72 -0.59 -15.24
N ALA A 19 4.69 0.74 -15.43
CA ALA A 19 5.40 1.39 -16.54
C ALA A 19 6.92 1.15 -16.54
N SER A 20 7.51 0.80 -15.39
CA SER A 20 8.94 0.49 -15.27
C SER A 20 9.29 -0.99 -15.47
N GLY A 21 8.32 -1.84 -15.80
CA GLY A 21 8.52 -3.28 -16.03
C GLY A 21 8.49 -4.17 -14.78
N ASP A 22 8.31 -3.59 -13.58
CA ASP A 22 8.01 -4.35 -12.36
C ASP A 22 6.55 -4.84 -12.39
N THR A 23 6.20 -5.84 -11.58
CA THR A 23 4.81 -6.30 -11.39
C THR A 23 4.28 -5.98 -10.00
N ILE A 24 3.00 -5.64 -9.92
CA ILE A 24 2.23 -5.42 -8.68
C ILE A 24 1.25 -6.57 -8.50
N GLU A 25 1.38 -7.31 -7.40
CA GLU A 25 0.43 -8.35 -7.05
C GLU A 25 -0.73 -7.77 -6.21
N ALA A 26 -1.95 -7.95 -6.70
CA ALA A 26 -3.17 -7.53 -6.04
C ALA A 26 -4.12 -8.69 -5.77
N TRP A 27 -4.80 -8.65 -4.63
CA TRP A 27 -6.01 -9.40 -4.35
C TRP A 27 -7.22 -8.57 -4.76
N VAL A 28 -8.06 -9.13 -5.63
CA VAL A 28 -9.29 -8.50 -6.12
C VAL A 28 -10.48 -9.27 -5.56
N TYR A 29 -11.28 -8.59 -4.74
CA TYR A 29 -12.51 -9.11 -4.15
C TYR A 29 -13.68 -8.61 -4.98
N LEU A 30 -14.45 -9.54 -5.53
CA LEU A 30 -15.56 -9.26 -6.43
C LEU A 30 -16.88 -9.33 -5.68
N PRO A 31 -17.72 -8.28 -5.74
CA PRO A 31 -19.06 -8.31 -5.18
C PRO A 31 -19.97 -9.28 -5.97
N GLU A 32 -21.07 -9.70 -5.35
CA GLU A 32 -22.12 -10.43 -6.04
C GLU A 32 -22.95 -9.49 -6.95
N GLY A 33 -23.57 -10.04 -7.99
CA GLY A 33 -24.42 -9.29 -8.93
C GLY A 33 -23.70 -8.77 -10.19
N SER A 34 -24.49 -8.21 -11.10
CA SER A 34 -24.01 -7.65 -12.36
C SER A 34 -23.43 -6.25 -12.16
N GLY A 35 -22.26 -5.98 -12.73
CA GLY A 35 -21.64 -4.65 -12.74
C GLY A 35 -22.21 -3.72 -13.84
N PRO A 36 -21.53 -2.59 -14.10
CA PRO A 36 -20.26 -2.17 -13.50
C PRO A 36 -20.40 -1.74 -12.03
N HIS A 37 -19.39 -2.07 -11.23
CA HIS A 37 -19.35 -1.82 -9.78
C HIS A 37 -18.41 -0.65 -9.43
N PRO A 38 -18.67 0.12 -8.36
CA PRO A 38 -17.64 1.01 -7.83
C PRO A 38 -16.43 0.19 -7.35
N ALA A 39 -15.25 0.81 -7.26
CA ALA A 39 -14.04 0.14 -6.82
C ALA A 39 -13.29 0.89 -5.73
N VAL A 40 -12.59 0.15 -4.88
CA VAL A 40 -11.69 0.69 -3.86
C VAL A 40 -10.30 0.09 -4.01
N VAL A 41 -9.30 0.93 -4.26
CA VAL A 41 -7.89 0.54 -4.38
C VAL A 41 -7.18 0.76 -3.04
N MET A 42 -6.67 -0.31 -2.45
CA MET A 42 -6.21 -0.37 -1.07
C MET A 42 -4.74 -0.76 -0.97
N ALA A 43 -3.97 -0.06 -0.14
CA ALA A 43 -2.62 -0.49 0.23
C ALA A 43 -2.32 -0.29 1.72
N HIS A 44 -1.29 -0.99 2.19
CA HIS A 44 -0.85 -0.95 3.58
C HIS A 44 0.16 0.18 3.83
N GLY A 45 0.40 0.50 5.10
CA GLY A 45 1.45 1.42 5.53
C GLY A 45 2.88 0.86 5.48
N ILE A 46 3.77 1.53 6.20
CA ILE A 46 5.23 1.36 6.13
C ILE A 46 5.68 -0.10 6.34
N GLY A 47 6.35 -0.68 5.35
CA GLY A 47 6.94 -2.02 5.41
C GLY A 47 5.93 -3.18 5.54
N ALA A 48 4.63 -2.92 5.42
CA ALA A 48 3.59 -3.91 5.54
C ALA A 48 2.99 -4.28 4.18
N ILE A 49 2.35 -5.44 4.13
CA ILE A 49 1.80 -6.05 2.92
C ILE A 49 0.29 -6.27 3.07
N LYS A 50 -0.43 -6.52 1.97
CA LYS A 50 -1.87 -6.77 1.95
C LYS A 50 -2.31 -7.90 2.89
N ALA A 51 -1.45 -8.91 3.08
CA ALA A 51 -1.66 -10.00 4.03
C ALA A 51 -1.59 -9.57 5.50
N GLY A 52 -1.06 -8.37 5.79
CA GLY A 52 -0.94 -7.77 7.12
C GLY A 52 -2.24 -7.22 7.71
N GLY A 53 -3.40 -7.58 7.17
CA GLY A 53 -4.70 -7.23 7.75
C GLY A 53 -5.65 -6.43 6.86
N LEU A 54 -5.42 -6.34 5.54
CA LEU A 54 -6.34 -5.65 4.64
C LEU A 54 -7.59 -6.48 4.29
N ALA A 55 -7.53 -7.81 4.40
CA ALA A 55 -8.61 -8.70 3.97
C ALA A 55 -9.98 -8.38 4.61
N PRO A 56 -10.12 -8.17 5.93
CA PRO A 56 -11.43 -7.86 6.53
C PRO A 56 -12.07 -6.58 5.99
N PHE A 57 -11.26 -5.57 5.65
CA PHE A 57 -11.76 -4.34 5.04
C PHE A 57 -12.18 -4.57 3.59
N ALA A 58 -11.36 -5.27 2.80
CA ALA A 58 -11.67 -5.58 1.41
C ALA A 58 -12.92 -6.46 1.26
N GLU A 59 -13.08 -7.46 2.14
CA GLU A 59 -14.28 -8.28 2.24
C GLU A 59 -15.51 -7.43 2.57
N ARG A 60 -15.40 -6.51 3.53
CA ARG A 60 -16.51 -5.62 3.89
C ARG A 60 -16.92 -4.71 2.75
N PHE A 61 -15.97 -4.15 1.99
CA PHE A 61 -16.28 -3.37 0.80
C PHE A 61 -16.96 -4.21 -0.28
N SER A 62 -16.50 -5.45 -0.49
CA SER A 62 -17.10 -6.39 -1.44
C SER A 62 -18.52 -6.81 -1.06
N GLU A 63 -18.79 -7.03 0.23
CA GLU A 63 -20.14 -7.26 0.75
C GLU A 63 -21.10 -6.08 0.48
N GLU A 64 -20.57 -4.87 0.37
CA GLU A 64 -21.33 -3.64 0.11
C GLU A 64 -21.35 -3.24 -1.38
N GLY A 65 -20.92 -4.14 -2.28
CA GLY A 65 -21.03 -3.93 -3.73
C GLY A 65 -19.81 -3.29 -4.40
N PHE A 66 -18.70 -3.10 -3.68
CA PHE A 66 -17.46 -2.57 -4.28
C PHE A 66 -16.54 -3.68 -4.76
N VAL A 67 -15.85 -3.47 -5.88
CA VAL A 67 -14.64 -4.24 -6.19
C VAL A 67 -13.51 -3.73 -5.31
N ALA A 68 -13.06 -4.54 -4.35
CA ALA A 68 -11.94 -4.16 -3.49
C ALA A 68 -10.62 -4.75 -3.99
N ILE A 69 -9.63 -3.88 -4.21
CA ILE A 69 -8.34 -4.23 -4.81
C ILE A 69 -7.24 -3.93 -3.78
N ALA A 70 -6.79 -4.95 -3.04
CA ALA A 70 -5.72 -4.81 -2.05
C ALA A 70 -4.38 -5.25 -2.65
N PHE A 71 -3.39 -4.38 -2.74
CA PHE A 71 -2.12 -4.67 -3.41
C PHE A 71 -0.89 -4.50 -2.50
N ASP A 72 0.20 -5.16 -2.91
CA ASP A 72 1.52 -4.92 -2.33
C ASP A 72 2.30 -3.94 -3.21
N TYR A 73 2.95 -2.93 -2.63
CA TYR A 73 3.85 -2.08 -3.41
C TYR A 73 4.95 -2.90 -4.07
N ARG A 74 5.53 -2.38 -5.15
CA ARG A 74 6.74 -2.97 -5.73
C ARG A 74 7.80 -3.12 -4.64
N ASN A 75 8.68 -4.12 -4.80
CA ASN A 75 9.70 -4.51 -3.83
C ASN A 75 9.17 -5.15 -2.54
N PHE A 76 7.86 -5.20 -2.30
CA PHE A 76 7.24 -5.81 -1.10
C PHE A 76 6.36 -7.01 -1.44
N GLY A 77 6.19 -7.91 -0.48
CA GLY A 77 5.20 -8.99 -0.54
C GLY A 77 5.25 -9.82 -1.82
N GLY A 78 4.09 -10.03 -2.44
CA GLY A 78 3.97 -10.80 -3.69
C GLY A 78 4.32 -10.02 -4.96
N SER A 79 4.58 -8.71 -4.85
CA SER A 79 4.96 -7.87 -5.98
C SER A 79 6.42 -8.07 -6.36
N GLY A 80 6.74 -7.84 -7.64
CA GLY A 80 8.09 -7.92 -8.19
C GLY A 80 9.00 -6.79 -7.72
N GLY A 81 10.15 -6.65 -8.37
CA GLY A 81 11.13 -5.59 -8.12
C GLY A 81 12.27 -5.98 -7.18
N GLN A 82 13.44 -5.44 -7.50
CA GLN A 82 14.68 -5.55 -6.71
C GLN A 82 15.34 -4.17 -6.55
N PRO A 83 16.09 -3.93 -5.45
CA PRO A 83 16.22 -4.79 -4.27
C PRO A 83 14.90 -4.91 -3.47
N ARG A 84 14.76 -5.91 -2.59
CA ARG A 84 13.53 -6.09 -1.78
C ARG A 84 13.40 -5.02 -0.69
N GLU A 85 12.17 -4.79 -0.24
CA GLU A 85 11.82 -3.92 0.90
C GLU A 85 12.26 -2.45 0.72
N VAL A 86 12.34 -1.98 -0.52
CA VAL A 86 12.70 -0.58 -0.84
C VAL A 86 11.48 0.32 -0.70
N LEU A 87 11.49 1.17 0.33
CA LEU A 87 10.50 2.22 0.48
C LEU A 87 10.87 3.43 -0.37
N SER A 88 9.98 3.83 -1.28
CA SER A 88 10.15 5.01 -2.12
C SER A 88 8.79 5.64 -2.42
N VAL A 89 8.54 6.81 -1.82
CA VAL A 89 7.25 7.52 -1.94
C VAL A 89 6.84 7.74 -3.40
N PRO A 90 7.71 8.27 -4.30
CA PRO A 90 7.31 8.45 -5.70
C PRO A 90 6.97 7.14 -6.42
N ARG A 91 7.71 6.06 -6.13
CA ARG A 91 7.45 4.75 -6.74
C ARG A 91 6.15 4.12 -6.20
N GLN A 92 5.86 4.29 -4.92
CA GLN A 92 4.62 3.81 -4.30
C GLN A 92 3.38 4.57 -4.78
N LEU A 93 3.49 5.88 -5.03
CA LEU A 93 2.45 6.66 -5.72
C LEU A 93 2.23 6.17 -7.16
N ALA A 94 3.31 5.85 -7.88
CA ALA A 94 3.22 5.27 -9.21
C ALA A 94 2.61 3.86 -9.22
N ASP A 95 2.79 3.08 -8.14
CA ASP A 95 2.13 1.78 -7.97
C ASP A 95 0.62 1.95 -7.81
N TYR A 96 0.18 2.85 -6.94
CA TYR A 96 -1.24 3.21 -6.85
C TYR A 96 -1.80 3.60 -8.22
N SER A 97 -1.11 4.48 -8.95
CA SER A 97 -1.54 4.92 -10.28
C SER A 97 -1.62 3.77 -11.29
N SER A 98 -0.70 2.79 -11.21
CA SER A 98 -0.72 1.59 -12.05
C SER A 98 -1.93 0.70 -11.74
N VAL A 99 -2.25 0.50 -10.46
CA VAL A 99 -3.42 -0.29 -10.03
C VAL A 99 -4.73 0.43 -10.38
N ILE A 100 -4.80 1.75 -10.23
CA ILE A 100 -5.94 2.57 -10.65
C ILE A 100 -6.12 2.47 -12.18
N GLY A 101 -5.03 2.59 -12.94
CA GLY A 101 -5.07 2.44 -14.40
C GLY A 101 -5.60 1.07 -14.83
N TRP A 102 -5.10 0.00 -14.21
CA TRP A 102 -5.60 -1.35 -14.42
C TRP A 102 -7.10 -1.48 -14.08
N ALA A 103 -7.54 -0.87 -12.97
CA ALA A 103 -8.94 -0.90 -12.54
C ALA A 103 -9.87 -0.21 -13.55
N VAL A 104 -9.46 0.93 -14.12
CA VAL A 104 -10.21 1.66 -15.15
C VAL A 104 -10.46 0.82 -16.40
N GLU A 105 -9.54 -0.09 -16.74
CA GLU A 105 -9.66 -0.96 -17.93
C GLU A 105 -10.59 -2.16 -17.74
N GLN A 106 -11.05 -2.42 -16.50
CA GLN A 106 -11.90 -3.58 -16.22
C GLN A 106 -13.37 -3.26 -16.55
N ALA A 107 -13.97 -4.01 -17.49
CA ALA A 107 -15.36 -3.80 -17.91
C ALA A 107 -16.41 -3.96 -16.78
N TYR A 108 -16.05 -4.61 -15.68
CA TYR A 108 -16.91 -4.80 -14.51
C TYR A 108 -16.73 -3.73 -13.43
N ILE A 109 -15.86 -2.74 -13.64
CA ILE A 109 -15.65 -1.58 -12.75
C ILE A 109 -16.17 -0.32 -13.44
N ASP A 110 -16.89 0.53 -12.72
CA ASP A 110 -17.24 1.88 -13.20
C ASP A 110 -16.03 2.80 -13.02
N PRO A 111 -15.39 3.26 -14.11
CA PRO A 111 -14.19 4.08 -14.03
C PRO A 111 -14.43 5.44 -13.39
N ARG A 112 -15.69 5.87 -13.24
CA ARG A 112 -16.06 7.13 -12.56
C ARG A 112 -16.28 6.97 -11.06
N GLN A 113 -16.24 5.75 -10.54
CA GLN A 113 -16.51 5.43 -9.13
C GLN A 113 -15.37 4.64 -8.49
N ILE A 114 -14.14 5.10 -8.75
CA ILE A 114 -12.94 4.55 -8.12
C ILE A 114 -12.54 5.43 -6.95
N ILE A 115 -12.45 4.84 -5.77
CA ILE A 115 -11.89 5.48 -4.58
C ILE A 115 -10.55 4.84 -4.21
N VAL A 116 -9.67 5.61 -3.58
CA VAL A 116 -8.43 5.07 -2.99
C VAL A 116 -8.58 4.97 -1.48
N TRP A 117 -7.95 3.96 -0.90
CA TRP A 117 -7.93 3.72 0.54
C TRP A 117 -6.49 3.41 0.97
N GLY A 118 -6.09 3.97 2.10
CA GLY A 118 -4.75 3.77 2.64
C GLY A 118 -4.74 3.80 4.15
N THR A 119 -4.04 2.84 4.76
CA THR A 119 -3.82 2.80 6.22
C THR A 119 -2.45 3.32 6.61
N SER A 120 -2.36 4.03 7.74
CA SER A 120 -1.09 4.47 8.33
C SER A 120 -0.28 5.31 7.32
N PHE A 121 0.94 4.90 6.98
CA PHE A 121 1.76 5.56 5.97
C PHE A 121 1.05 5.72 4.62
N ALA A 122 0.24 4.76 4.18
CA ALA A 122 -0.52 4.90 2.93
C ALA A 122 -1.58 6.00 2.98
N GLY A 123 -1.95 6.46 4.18
CA GLY A 123 -2.77 7.65 4.37
C GLY A 123 -2.20 8.88 3.67
N MET A 124 -0.87 9.10 3.73
CA MET A 124 -0.24 10.22 3.03
C MET A 124 -0.34 10.08 1.50
N HIS A 125 -0.23 8.84 1.00
CA HIS A 125 -0.34 8.58 -0.44
C HIS A 125 -1.73 8.87 -0.97
N VAL A 126 -2.77 8.39 -0.27
CA VAL A 126 -4.15 8.59 -0.75
C VAL A 126 -4.60 10.04 -0.62
N LEU A 127 -4.05 10.81 0.32
CA LEU A 127 -4.25 12.26 0.39
C LEU A 127 -3.59 12.99 -0.79
N GLU A 128 -2.35 12.65 -1.14
CA GLU A 128 -1.67 13.20 -2.31
C GLU A 128 -2.41 12.84 -3.62
N LEU A 129 -2.85 11.58 -3.76
CA LEU A 129 -3.60 11.10 -4.92
C LEU A 129 -4.96 11.79 -5.05
N ALA A 130 -5.64 12.07 -3.94
CA ALA A 130 -6.93 12.80 -3.95
C ALA A 130 -6.82 14.19 -4.58
N VAL A 131 -5.62 14.79 -4.54
CA VAL A 131 -5.36 16.11 -5.14
C VAL A 131 -4.80 15.98 -6.56
N SER A 132 -3.95 14.98 -6.80
CA SER A 132 -3.18 14.87 -8.06
C SER A 132 -3.82 13.99 -9.14
N ASP A 133 -4.74 13.07 -8.80
CA ASP A 133 -5.36 12.14 -9.75
C ASP A 133 -6.85 12.41 -9.93
N THR A 134 -7.21 13.03 -11.06
CA THR A 134 -8.59 13.43 -11.37
C THR A 134 -9.51 12.26 -11.74
N ARG A 135 -8.99 11.03 -11.81
CA ARG A 135 -9.81 9.83 -12.06
C ARG A 135 -10.58 9.38 -10.81
N LEU A 136 -10.19 9.86 -9.63
CA LEU A 136 -10.70 9.40 -8.36
C LEU A 136 -12.01 10.09 -7.96
N ALA A 137 -12.99 9.31 -7.52
CA ALA A 137 -14.23 9.78 -6.94
C ALA A 137 -14.06 10.20 -5.46
N GLY A 138 -12.98 9.75 -4.80
CA GLY A 138 -12.70 10.07 -3.41
C GLY A 138 -11.53 9.28 -2.83
N ALA A 139 -11.19 9.61 -1.58
CA ALA A 139 -10.13 8.95 -0.83
C ALA A 139 -10.55 8.69 0.61
N ILE A 140 -10.10 7.56 1.17
CA ILE A 140 -10.28 7.17 2.57
C ILE A 140 -8.91 6.96 3.21
N ALA A 141 -8.54 7.86 4.11
CA ALA A 141 -7.29 7.80 4.85
C ALA A 141 -7.55 7.22 6.26
N GLN A 142 -7.16 5.98 6.51
CA GLN A 142 -7.41 5.26 7.76
C GLN A 142 -6.20 5.36 8.70
N ALA A 143 -6.40 5.94 9.90
CA ALA A 143 -5.32 6.25 10.86
C ALA A 143 -4.06 6.83 10.18
N PRO A 144 -4.19 7.91 9.38
CA PRO A 144 -3.17 8.31 8.45
C PRO A 144 -1.95 8.93 9.12
N LEU A 145 -0.78 8.68 8.54
CA LEU A 145 0.34 9.62 8.65
C LEU A 145 0.04 10.81 7.74
N THR A 146 -0.15 12.00 8.31
CA THR A 146 -0.46 13.23 7.54
C THR A 146 0.72 14.18 7.44
N ASP A 147 1.69 14.08 8.35
CA ASP A 147 2.90 14.90 8.35
C ASP A 147 4.12 14.03 8.70
N GLY A 148 4.90 13.72 7.67
CA GLY A 148 6.12 12.92 7.81
C GLY A 148 7.22 13.63 8.59
N LEU A 149 7.31 14.96 8.52
CA LEU A 149 8.31 15.74 9.24
C LEU A 149 7.97 15.78 10.73
N ALA A 150 6.71 16.05 11.08
CA ALA A 150 6.26 16.01 12.46
C ALA A 150 6.47 14.62 13.08
N ALA A 151 6.13 13.55 12.34
CA ALA A 151 6.39 12.18 12.81
C ALA A 151 7.88 11.89 12.99
N ALA A 152 8.74 12.37 12.10
CA ALA A 152 10.19 12.23 12.24
C ALA A 152 10.73 13.00 13.45
N MET A 153 10.21 14.20 13.71
CA MET A 153 10.59 15.02 14.87
C MET A 153 10.16 14.42 16.21
N MET A 154 9.11 13.58 16.22
CA MET A 154 8.70 12.83 17.41
C MET A 154 9.61 11.64 17.72
N ALA A 155 10.40 11.18 16.76
CA ALA A 155 11.34 10.08 16.98
C ALA A 155 12.55 10.54 17.80
N PRO A 156 13.15 9.69 18.66
CA PRO A 156 14.37 10.05 19.37
C PRO A 156 15.48 10.48 18.40
N PRO A 157 16.14 11.66 18.60
CA PRO A 157 17.14 12.17 17.67
C PRO A 157 18.29 11.18 17.40
N LYS A 158 18.67 10.38 18.42
CA LYS A 158 19.66 9.31 18.29
C LYS A 158 19.28 8.28 17.22
N ASN A 159 18.00 7.92 17.12
CA ASN A 159 17.53 6.98 16.11
C ASN A 159 17.57 7.66 14.73
N GLY A 160 17.12 8.91 14.62
CA GLY A 160 17.20 9.68 13.38
C GLY A 160 18.63 9.75 12.81
N ILE A 161 19.60 10.12 13.64
CA ILE A 161 21.02 10.19 13.23
C ILE A 161 21.55 8.83 12.79
N ARG A 162 21.22 7.74 13.51
CA ARG A 162 21.67 6.39 13.15
C ARG A 162 21.04 5.90 11.86
N LEU A 163 19.74 6.09 11.69
CA LEU A 163 19.02 5.73 10.47
C LEU A 163 19.56 6.50 9.27
N PHE A 164 19.80 7.80 9.42
CA PHE A 164 20.41 8.62 8.39
C PHE A 164 21.82 8.13 8.01
N GLY A 165 22.66 7.84 9.01
CA GLY A 165 24.00 7.28 8.76
C GLY A 165 23.97 5.96 8.01
N LEU A 166 23.05 5.04 8.38
CA LEU A 166 22.86 3.78 7.65
C LEU A 166 22.35 4.01 6.23
N ALA A 167 21.39 4.90 6.03
CA ALA A 167 20.88 5.24 4.71
C ALA A 167 21.98 5.82 3.80
N LEU A 168 22.87 6.66 4.33
CA LEU A 168 24.01 7.19 3.59
C LEU A 168 25.02 6.08 3.23
N LEU A 169 25.32 5.18 4.17
CA LEU A 169 26.20 4.04 3.91
C LEU A 169 25.62 3.08 2.87
N ASP A 170 24.30 2.85 2.91
CA ASP A 170 23.58 2.02 1.95
C ASP A 170 23.59 2.65 0.56
N LEU A 171 23.29 3.95 0.46
CA LEU A 171 23.35 4.72 -0.78
C LEU A 171 24.76 4.65 -1.39
N LEU A 172 25.80 4.94 -0.61
CA LEU A 172 27.19 4.86 -1.08
C LEU A 172 27.57 3.43 -1.47
N GLY A 173 27.16 2.44 -0.68
CA GLY A 173 27.38 1.03 -0.98
C GLY A 173 26.74 0.58 -2.29
N SER A 174 25.54 1.05 -2.58
CA SER A 174 24.82 0.70 -3.82
C SER A 174 25.54 1.21 -5.08
N LEU A 175 26.20 2.37 -5.01
CA LEU A 175 27.06 2.88 -6.10
C LEU A 175 28.25 1.95 -6.41
N PHE A 176 28.66 1.12 -5.45
CA PHE A 176 29.72 0.12 -5.59
C PHE A 176 29.18 -1.32 -5.70
N GLY A 177 27.88 -1.49 -5.96
CA GLY A 177 27.26 -2.82 -6.13
C GLY A 177 27.17 -3.65 -4.85
N ARG A 178 27.24 -3.02 -3.66
CA ARG A 178 27.04 -3.73 -2.39
C ARG A 178 25.57 -4.11 -2.19
N GLN A 179 25.36 -5.16 -1.41
CA GLN A 179 24.02 -5.58 -0.99
C GLN A 179 23.37 -4.52 -0.09
N PRO A 180 22.02 -4.39 -0.12
CA PRO A 180 21.31 -3.44 0.72
C PRO A 180 21.51 -3.71 2.21
N ILE A 181 21.56 -2.64 3.00
CA ILE A 181 21.58 -2.67 4.46
C ILE A 181 20.12 -2.72 4.94
N TYR A 182 19.70 -3.88 5.42
CA TYR A 182 18.39 -4.06 6.02
C TYR A 182 18.39 -3.68 7.50
N ILE A 183 17.34 -2.98 7.91
CA ILE A 183 17.05 -2.66 9.31
C ILE A 183 15.72 -3.28 9.73
N PRO A 184 15.55 -3.70 11.00
CA PRO A 184 14.28 -4.24 11.47
C PRO A 184 13.13 -3.23 11.31
N GLY A 185 12.00 -3.69 10.78
CA GLY A 185 10.78 -2.89 10.70
C GLY A 185 10.19 -2.55 12.08
N HIS A 186 10.33 -3.46 13.04
CA HIS A 186 9.89 -3.29 14.42
C HIS A 186 11.00 -3.68 15.42
N GLY A 187 11.00 -3.06 16.60
CA GLY A 187 11.99 -3.33 17.65
C GLY A 187 11.49 -2.94 19.05
N LYS A 188 12.17 -3.44 20.08
CA LYS A 188 11.91 -3.10 21.48
C LYS A 188 12.37 -1.67 21.80
N PRO A 189 11.87 -1.05 22.89
CA PRO A 189 12.38 0.24 23.35
C PRO A 189 13.92 0.25 23.48
N GLY A 190 14.57 1.11 22.69
CA GLY A 190 16.03 1.25 22.66
C GLY A 190 16.75 0.50 21.52
N GLU A 191 16.08 -0.41 20.81
CA GLU A 191 16.60 -1.03 19.59
C GLU A 191 16.50 -0.08 18.39
N LEU A 192 17.35 -0.28 17.38
CA LEU A 192 17.28 0.47 16.13
C LEU A 192 16.31 -0.22 15.17
N SER A 193 15.15 0.39 14.96
CA SER A 193 14.11 -0.08 14.04
C SER A 193 13.33 1.09 13.45
N ILE A 194 12.53 0.83 12.42
CA ILE A 194 11.64 1.84 11.83
C ILE A 194 10.51 2.20 12.79
N GLY A 195 9.80 1.20 13.31
CA GLY A 195 8.79 1.33 14.35
C GLY A 195 9.29 0.81 15.69
N CYS A 196 8.99 1.50 16.78
CA CYS A 196 9.29 1.04 18.13
C CYS A 196 7.96 0.87 18.87
N CYS A 197 7.62 -0.37 19.23
CA CYS A 197 6.44 -0.63 20.05
C CYS A 197 6.79 -0.32 21.51
N ARG A 198 6.00 0.53 22.16
CA ARG A 198 6.06 0.73 23.62
C ARG A 198 5.32 -0.38 24.34
#